data_AF-A0A1I4CFW0-F1
#
_entry.id   AF-A0A1I4CFW0-F1
#
_cell.length_a   1.000
_cell.length_b   1.000
_cell.length_c   1.000
_cell.angle_alpha   90.00
_cell.angle_beta   90.00
_cell.angle_gamma   90.00
#
_symmetry.space_group_name_H-M   'P 1'
#
loop_
_entity.id
_entity.type
_entity.pdbx_description
1 polymer ?
#
loop_
_entity_poly.entity_id
_entity_poly.type
_entity_poly.pdbx_seq_one_letter_code
_entity_poly.pdbx_strand_id
1 'polypeptide(L)'
;MPTAGRLAGAVFYAVLGAVLAFLLVPYFDEARAPKYWYPLVIIVGVLVGWIIVGSRSGQGTGAAMGTALTGAAALAFWVLLLLSGYDMIQVAMRGRFGGPMEAVIGVFSIMLDYAKVFYSPLNLLVWLGGGLVAGLLTDIFGSRYR
;
A
#
# COMPACT_ATOMS: atom_id res chain seq x y z
N MET A 1 1.61 10.65 -21.72
CA MET A 1 1.05 11.99 -21.43
C MET A 1 0.55 11.99 -20.00
N PRO A 2 1.00 12.91 -19.11
CA PRO A 2 0.47 13.01 -17.76
C PRO A 2 -0.97 13.52 -17.82
N THR A 3 -1.94 12.65 -17.61
CA THR A 3 -3.36 13.02 -17.53
C THR A 3 -3.69 13.50 -16.11
N ALA A 4 -4.67 14.40 -15.96
CA ALA A 4 -5.11 14.90 -14.65
C ALA A 4 -5.48 13.75 -13.68
N GLY A 5 -5.99 12.64 -14.21
CA GLY A 5 -6.29 11.44 -13.43
C GLY A 5 -5.05 10.73 -12.85
N ARG A 6 -3.88 10.79 -13.49
CA ARG A 6 -2.62 10.25 -12.92
C ARG A 6 -2.15 11.03 -11.71
N LEU A 7 -2.22 12.36 -11.78
CA LEU A 7 -1.89 13.23 -10.65
C LEU A 7 -2.87 13.04 -9.49
N ALA A 8 -4.17 13.04 -9.77
CA ALA A 8 -5.19 12.79 -8.76
C ALA A 8 -4.99 11.43 -8.07
N GLY A 9 -4.78 10.37 -8.85
CA GLY A 9 -4.54 9.02 -8.34
C GLY A 9 -3.30 8.95 -7.44
N ALA A 10 -2.20 9.54 -7.88
CA ALA A 10 -0.99 9.63 -7.08
C ALA A 10 -1.21 10.34 -5.75
N VAL A 11 -1.90 11.49 -5.74
CA VAL A 11 -2.13 12.26 -4.51
C VAL A 11 -3.04 11.51 -3.54
N PHE A 12 -4.18 10.98 -4.01
CA PHE A 12 -5.12 10.30 -3.12
C PHE A 12 -4.54 9.00 -2.55
N TYR A 13 -3.82 8.22 -3.36
CA TYR A 13 -3.16 7.00 -2.86
C TYR A 13 -1.89 7.29 -2.06
N ALA A 14 -1.23 8.44 -2.24
CA ALA A 14 -0.16 8.90 -1.35
C ALA A 14 -0.69 9.19 0.05
N VAL A 15 -1.83 9.89 0.15
CA VAL A 15 -2.51 10.15 1.42
C VAL A 15 -2.94 8.84 2.06
N LEU A 16 -3.55 7.93 1.29
CA LEU A 16 -3.93 6.61 1.79
C LEU A 16 -2.72 5.81 2.29
N GLY A 17 -1.62 5.84 1.55
CA GLY A 17 -0.35 5.25 1.96
C GLY A 17 0.16 5.86 3.26
N ALA A 18 0.11 7.18 3.42
CA ALA A 18 0.50 7.83 4.68
C ALA A 18 -0.36 7.36 5.86
N VAL A 19 -1.68 7.30 5.69
CA VAL A 19 -2.62 6.80 6.72
C VAL A 19 -2.28 5.36 7.10
N LEU A 20 -2.01 4.50 6.13
CA LEU A 20 -1.59 3.12 6.40
C LEU A 20 -0.23 3.05 7.09
N ALA A 21 0.71 3.91 6.71
CA ALA A 21 2.02 3.99 7.35
C ALA A 21 1.86 4.30 8.84
N PHE A 22 0.94 5.21 9.20
CA PHE A 22 0.58 5.52 10.60
C PHE A 22 -0.10 4.35 11.31
N LEU A 23 -1.07 3.69 10.66
CA LEU A 23 -1.76 2.53 11.22
C LEU A 23 -0.81 1.36 11.47
N LEU A 24 0.28 1.28 10.70
CA LEU A 24 1.28 0.22 10.80
C LEU A 24 2.42 0.54 11.78
N VAL A 25 2.51 1.76 12.33
CA VAL A 25 3.54 2.11 13.34
C VAL A 25 3.51 1.19 14.58
N PRO A 26 2.35 0.83 15.15
CA PRO A 26 2.29 -0.02 16.33
C PRO A 26 2.83 -1.44 16.11
N TYR A 27 3.05 -1.83 14.86
CA TYR A 27 3.56 -3.15 14.48
C TYR A 27 5.09 -3.22 14.48
N PHE A 28 5.77 -2.08 14.53
CA PHE A 28 7.22 -2.07 14.71
C PHE A 28 7.57 -2.35 16.18
N ASP A 29 8.66 -3.08 16.39
CA ASP A 29 9.25 -3.26 17.72
C ASP A 29 9.43 -1.87 18.39
N GLU A 30 9.00 -1.76 19.66
CA GLU A 30 8.98 -0.51 20.45
C GLU A 30 8.08 0.62 19.89
N ALA A 31 7.16 0.32 18.97
CA ALA A 31 6.35 1.31 18.24
C ALA A 31 7.20 2.39 17.54
N ARG A 32 8.46 2.06 17.22
CA ARG A 32 9.43 3.01 16.69
C ARG A 32 9.64 2.76 15.20
N ALA A 33 8.78 3.37 14.40
CA ALA A 33 8.90 3.28 12.95
C ALA A 33 10.26 3.86 12.48
N PRO A 34 10.97 3.18 11.55
CA PRO A 34 12.18 3.72 10.94
C PRO A 34 11.92 5.08 10.27
N LYS A 35 12.91 5.99 10.30
CA LYS A 35 12.78 7.31 9.65
C LYS A 35 12.41 7.22 8.16
N TYR A 36 12.79 6.12 7.50
CA TYR A 36 12.52 5.86 6.08
C TYR A 36 11.15 5.22 5.81
N TRP A 37 10.42 4.79 6.84
CA TRP A 37 9.14 4.07 6.69
C TRP A 37 8.06 4.92 6.03
N TYR A 38 7.78 6.10 6.60
CA TYR A 38 6.81 7.04 6.05
C TYR A 38 7.09 7.42 4.60
N PRO A 39 8.29 7.90 4.21
CA PRO A 39 8.54 8.26 2.82
C PRO A 39 8.45 7.05 1.88
N LEU A 40 8.88 5.84 2.31
CA LEU A 40 8.75 4.64 1.49
C LEU A 40 7.29 4.30 1.17
N VAL A 41 6.43 4.25 2.18
CA VAL A 41 5.02 3.89 2.00
C VAL A 41 4.28 4.96 1.19
N ILE A 42 4.62 6.23 1.39
CA ILE A 42 4.06 7.34 0.59
C ILE A 42 4.48 7.18 -0.88
N ILE A 43 5.74 6.88 -1.17
CA ILE A 43 6.22 6.66 -2.55
C ILE A 43 5.52 5.47 -3.18
N VAL A 44 5.34 4.37 -2.45
CA VAL A 44 4.54 3.22 -2.92
C VAL A 44 3.11 3.64 -3.23
N GLY A 45 2.48 4.43 -2.35
CA GLY A 45 1.15 4.98 -2.58
C GLY A 45 1.07 5.80 -3.86
N VAL A 46 2.03 6.71 -4.08
CA VAL A 46 2.15 7.49 -5.31
C VAL A 46 2.26 6.58 -6.54
N LEU A 47 3.15 5.58 -6.50
CA LEU A 47 3.39 4.68 -7.63
C LEU A 47 2.14 3.85 -7.96
N VAL A 48 1.48 3.30 -6.95
CA VAL A 48 0.25 2.52 -7.12
C VAL A 48 -0.87 3.39 -7.68
N GLY A 49 -1.07 4.58 -7.11
CA GLY A 49 -2.05 5.56 -7.59
C GLY A 49 -1.81 6.01 -9.02
N TRP A 50 -0.54 6.20 -9.40
CA TRP A 50 -0.16 6.65 -10.74
C TRP A 50 -0.26 5.54 -11.80
N ILE A 51 0.26 4.34 -11.49
CA ILE A 51 0.40 3.24 -12.45
C ILE A 51 -0.92 2.49 -12.60
N ILE A 52 -1.64 2.22 -11.50
CA ILE A 52 -2.81 1.33 -11.52
C ILE A 52 -4.10 2.12 -11.67
N VAL A 53 -4.30 3.15 -10.85
CA VAL A 53 -5.59 3.85 -10.77
C VAL A 53 -5.67 4.98 -11.79
N GLY A 54 -4.69 5.87 -11.79
CA GLY A 54 -4.67 7.04 -12.65
C GLY A 54 -4.42 6.74 -14.13
N SER A 55 -3.87 5.57 -14.48
CA SER A 55 -3.74 5.15 -15.88
C SER A 55 -5.08 4.75 -16.52
N ARG A 56 -6.09 4.45 -15.69
CA ARG A 56 -7.42 3.96 -16.12
C ARG A 56 -8.55 4.93 -15.78
N SER A 57 -8.23 6.14 -15.34
CA SER A 57 -9.21 7.19 -15.05
C SER A 57 -9.98 7.61 -16.31
N GLY A 58 -11.29 7.86 -16.19
CA GLY A 58 -12.17 8.34 -17.26
C GLY A 58 -12.80 7.23 -18.12
N GLN A 59 -12.73 5.97 -17.67
CA GLN A 59 -13.37 4.81 -18.33
C GLN A 59 -14.80 4.54 -17.82
N GLY A 60 -15.29 5.33 -16.86
CA GLY A 60 -16.63 5.25 -16.29
C GLY A 60 -16.66 4.63 -14.90
N THR A 61 -17.71 4.97 -14.12
CA THR A 61 -17.83 4.68 -12.69
C THR A 61 -17.71 3.19 -12.35
N GLY A 62 -18.19 2.30 -13.24
CA GLY A 62 -18.06 0.84 -13.06
C GLY A 62 -16.61 0.34 -13.17
N ALA A 63 -15.83 0.89 -14.10
CA ALA A 63 -14.41 0.56 -14.24
C ALA A 63 -13.57 1.19 -13.11
N ALA A 64 -14.01 2.34 -12.59
CA ALA A 64 -13.37 3.02 -11.46
C ALA A 64 -13.39 2.18 -10.17
N MET A 65 -14.51 1.51 -9.87
CA MET A 65 -14.59 0.67 -8.66
C MET A 65 -13.65 -0.54 -8.73
N GLY A 66 -13.60 -1.22 -9.88
CA GLY A 66 -12.70 -2.36 -10.07
C GLY A 66 -11.22 -1.95 -9.98
N THR A 67 -10.88 -0.79 -10.54
CA THR A 67 -9.50 -0.25 -10.49
C THR A 67 -9.12 0.29 -9.12
N ALA A 68 -10.06 0.88 -8.38
CA ALA A 68 -9.88 1.28 -6.99
C ALA A 68 -9.59 0.08 -6.07
N LEU A 69 -10.36 -1.00 -6.20
CA LEU A 69 -10.14 -2.23 -5.44
C LEU A 69 -8.80 -2.88 -5.78
N THR A 70 -8.46 -2.93 -7.08
CA THR A 70 -7.15 -3.43 -7.55
C THR A 70 -6.00 -2.57 -7.01
N GLY A 71 -6.15 -1.25 -7.02
CA GLY A 71 -5.17 -0.31 -6.46
C GLY A 71 -5.01 -0.48 -4.95
N ALA A 72 -6.12 -0.66 -4.22
CA ALA A 72 -6.07 -0.95 -2.80
C ALA A 72 -5.30 -2.26 -2.55
N ALA A 73 -5.67 -3.36 -3.23
CA ALA A 73 -5.02 -4.66 -3.15
C ALA A 73 -3.50 -4.57 -3.41
N ALA A 74 -3.11 -3.89 -4.47
CA ALA A 74 -1.71 -3.68 -4.81
C ALA A 74 -0.97 -2.88 -3.72
N LEU A 75 -1.60 -1.83 -3.19
CA LEU A 75 -0.99 -1.04 -2.13
C LEU A 75 -0.76 -1.85 -0.86
N ALA A 76 -1.77 -2.61 -0.40
CA ALA A 76 -1.59 -3.49 0.76
C ALA A 76 -0.49 -4.52 0.54
N PHE A 77 -0.45 -5.13 -0.65
CA PHE A 77 0.61 -6.07 -1.01
C PHE A 77 2.01 -5.45 -0.89
N TRP A 78 2.24 -4.28 -1.50
CA TRP A 78 3.53 -3.61 -1.45
C TRP A 78 3.91 -3.13 -0.04
N VAL A 79 2.95 -2.64 0.75
CA VAL A 79 3.20 -2.18 2.11
C VAL A 79 3.53 -3.35 3.04
N LEU A 80 2.81 -4.47 2.94
CA LEU A 80 3.11 -5.69 3.68
C LEU A 80 4.46 -6.27 3.29
N LEU A 81 4.80 -6.24 2.00
CA LEU A 81 6.11 -6.68 1.51
C LEU A 81 7.25 -5.84 2.10
N LEU A 82 7.11 -4.51 2.13
CA LEU A 82 8.09 -3.62 2.74
C LEU A 82 8.24 -3.85 4.25
N LEU A 83 7.12 -4.01 4.97
CA LEU A 83 7.12 -4.30 6.40
C LEU A 83 7.83 -5.62 6.71
N SER A 84 7.45 -6.68 5.99
CA SER A 84 7.99 -8.03 6.20
C SER A 84 9.45 -8.13 5.78
N GLY A 85 9.86 -7.42 4.72
CA GLY A 85 11.25 -7.35 4.29
C GLY A 85 12.14 -6.65 5.33
N TYR A 86 11.66 -5.56 5.94
CA TYR A 86 12.38 -4.88 7.01
C TYR A 86 12.60 -5.81 8.22
N ASP A 87 11.55 -6.49 8.65
CA ASP A 87 11.61 -7.41 9.79
C ASP A 87 12.50 -8.63 9.51
N MET A 88 12.43 -9.20 8.30
CA MET A 88 13.30 -10.30 7.91
C MET A 88 14.77 -9.88 7.92
N ILE A 89 15.13 -8.68 7.47
CA ILE A 89 16.50 -8.18 7.53
C ILE A 89 16.99 -8.13 8.99
N GLN A 90 16.14 -7.70 9.93
CA GLN A 90 16.48 -7.72 11.35
C GLN A 90 16.64 -9.13 11.91
N VAL A 91 15.75 -10.06 11.55
CA VAL A 91 15.85 -11.47 11.97
C VAL A 91 17.07 -12.15 11.35
N ALA A 92 17.42 -11.83 10.11
CA ALA A 92 18.60 -12.34 9.42
C ALA A 92 19.91 -11.82 10.04
N MET A 93 19.95 -10.54 10.43
CA MET A 93 21.09 -9.94 11.14
C MET A 93 21.36 -10.60 12.51
N ARG A 94 20.34 -11.24 13.12
CA ARG A 94 20.48 -12.03 14.36
C ARG A 94 21.01 -13.46 14.11
N GLY A 95 21.40 -13.81 12.88
CA GLY A 95 22.00 -15.11 12.53
C GLY A 95 21.01 -16.28 12.52
N ARG A 96 19.70 -16.01 12.39
CA ARG A 96 18.62 -16.99 12.55
C ARG A 96 18.25 -17.79 11.28
N PHE A 97 18.83 -17.47 10.12
CA PHE A 97 18.57 -18.21 8.87
C PHE A 97 19.85 -18.94 8.43
N GLY A 98 19.76 -20.26 8.23
CA GLY A 98 20.87 -21.11 7.82
C GLY A 98 21.22 -21.01 6.34
N GLY A 99 20.35 -20.39 5.52
CA GLY A 99 20.63 -20.12 4.11
C GLY A 99 19.64 -19.15 3.42
N PRO A 100 19.95 -18.73 2.18
CA PRO A 100 19.15 -17.74 1.43
C PRO A 100 17.70 -18.17 1.17
N MET A 101 17.47 -19.47 1.00
CA MET A 101 16.13 -19.99 0.73
C MET A 101 15.22 -19.94 1.98
N GLU A 102 15.77 -20.25 3.16
CA GLU A 102 15.04 -20.13 4.43
C GLU A 102 14.67 -18.68 4.75
N ALA A 103 15.55 -17.73 4.39
CA ALA A 103 15.27 -16.31 4.56
C ALA A 103 14.05 -15.88 3.72
N VAL A 104 13.98 -16.27 2.45
CA VAL A 104 12.84 -15.95 1.56
C VAL A 104 11.53 -16.56 2.08
N ILE A 105 11.54 -17.83 2.50
CA ILE A 105 10.36 -18.47 3.09
C ILE A 105 9.95 -17.76 4.39
N GLY A 106 10.94 -17.32 5.19
CA GLY A 106 10.74 -16.50 6.37
C GLY A 106 10.00 -15.19 6.08
N VAL A 107 10.35 -14.47 5.00
CA VAL A 107 9.62 -13.24 4.59
C VAL A 107 8.16 -13.53 4.38
N PHE A 108 7.81 -14.58 3.63
CA PHE A 108 6.42 -14.89 3.33
C PHE A 108 5.65 -15.34 4.57
N SER A 109 6.28 -16.07 5.50
CA SER A 109 5.66 -16.43 6.78
C SER A 109 5.36 -15.19 7.61
N ILE A 110 6.35 -14.30 7.78
CA ILE A 110 6.21 -13.03 8.50
C ILE A 110 5.14 -12.17 7.83
N MET A 111 5.11 -12.13 6.50
CA MET A 111 4.10 -11.43 5.71
C MET A 111 2.70 -11.97 5.93
N LEU A 112 2.51 -13.30 6.03
CA LEU A 112 1.21 -13.89 6.31
C LEU A 112 0.73 -13.59 7.73
N ASP A 113 1.65 -13.55 8.70
CA ASP A 113 1.31 -13.20 10.07
C ASP A 113 0.94 -11.72 10.18
N TYR A 114 1.72 -10.81 9.57
CA TYR A 114 1.33 -9.41 9.46
C TYR A 114 0.04 -9.23 8.66
N ALA A 115 -0.19 -10.00 7.60
CA ALA A 115 -1.44 -9.93 6.84
C ALA A 115 -2.64 -10.25 7.74
N LYS A 116 -2.60 -11.31 8.56
CA LYS A 116 -3.70 -11.65 9.48
C LYS A 116 -4.01 -10.51 10.45
N VAL A 117 -2.99 -9.85 10.98
CA VAL A 117 -3.20 -8.74 11.93
C VAL A 117 -3.57 -7.43 11.20
N PHE A 118 -3.10 -7.24 9.97
CA PHE A 118 -3.51 -6.16 9.09
C PHE A 118 -4.98 -6.29 8.69
N TYR A 119 -5.49 -7.51 8.50
CA TYR A 119 -6.90 -7.80 8.25
C TYR A 119 -7.82 -7.61 9.48
N SER A 120 -7.37 -6.88 10.50
CA SER A 120 -8.23 -6.38 11.58
C SER A 120 -9.39 -5.55 10.99
N PRO A 121 -10.62 -5.66 11.54
CA PRO A 121 -11.82 -5.00 10.99
C PRO A 121 -11.65 -3.49 10.76
N LEU A 122 -10.94 -2.81 11.67
CA LEU A 122 -10.70 -1.37 11.58
C LEU A 122 -9.75 -1.01 10.43
N ASN A 123 -8.64 -1.73 10.29
CA ASN A 123 -7.65 -1.51 9.24
C ASN A 123 -8.23 -1.83 7.86
N LEU A 124 -9.00 -2.91 7.76
CA LEU A 124 -9.74 -3.28 6.55
C LEU A 124 -10.69 -2.17 6.11
N LEU A 125 -11.43 -1.58 7.06
CA LEU A 125 -12.40 -0.53 6.76
C LEU A 125 -11.71 0.76 6.28
N VAL A 126 -10.62 1.17 6.95
CA VAL A 126 -9.86 2.36 6.54
C VAL A 126 -9.18 2.14 5.19
N TRP A 127 -8.64 0.95 4.94
CA TRP A 127 -7.95 0.62 3.70
C TRP A 127 -8.91 0.47 2.51
N LEU A 128 -9.95 -0.37 2.63
CA LEU A 128 -10.92 -0.57 1.55
C LEU A 128 -11.79 0.66 1.37
N GLY A 129 -12.30 1.25 2.46
CA GLY A 129 -13.10 2.46 2.42
C GLY A 129 -12.31 3.64 1.86
N GLY A 130 -11.10 3.86 2.37
CA GLY A 130 -10.20 4.88 1.86
C GLY A 130 -9.82 4.64 0.40
N GLY A 131 -9.55 3.39 0.00
CA GLY A 131 -9.14 3.03 -1.35
C GLY A 131 -10.25 3.23 -2.37
N LEU A 132 -11.48 2.86 -2.00
CA LEU A 132 -12.67 3.13 -2.81
C LEU A 132 -12.92 4.62 -2.96
N VAL A 133 -12.88 5.39 -1.87
CA VAL A 133 -13.07 6.85 -1.91
C VAL A 133 -11.97 7.51 -2.75
N ALA A 134 -10.70 7.15 -2.54
CA ALA A 134 -9.55 7.65 -3.29
C ALA A 134 -9.67 7.34 -4.79
N GLY A 135 -10.04 6.11 -5.15
CA GLY A 135 -10.20 5.69 -6.54
C GLY A 135 -11.40 6.35 -7.23
N LEU A 136 -12.53 6.49 -6.54
CA LEU A 136 -13.71 7.19 -7.07
C LEU A 136 -13.43 8.69 -7.26
N LEU A 137 -12.79 9.34 -6.30
CA LEU A 137 -12.37 10.73 -6.45
C LEU A 137 -11.41 10.88 -7.63
N THR A 138 -10.45 9.97 -7.78
CA THR A 138 -9.52 9.98 -8.91
C THR A 138 -10.26 9.91 -10.26
N ASP A 139 -11.30 9.09 -10.37
CA ASP A 139 -12.09 8.98 -11.60
C ASP A 139 -12.98 10.20 -11.86
N ILE A 140 -13.58 10.79 -10.82
CA ILE A 140 -14.34 12.04 -10.93
C ILE A 140 -13.44 13.19 -11.40
N PHE A 141 -12.25 13.32 -10.82
CA PHE A 141 -11.28 14.34 -11.24
C PHE A 141 -10.73 14.03 -12.65
N GLY A 142 -10.43 12.77 -12.96
CA GLY A 142 -9.94 12.37 -14.28
C GLY A 142 -10.96 12.52 -15.41
N SER A 143 -12.25 12.34 -15.12
CA SER A 143 -13.34 12.54 -16.08
C SER A 143 -13.73 14.00 -16.25
N ARG A 144 -13.60 14.83 -15.20
CA ARG A 144 -13.94 16.26 -15.24
C ARG A 144 -12.90 17.13 -15.93
N TYR A 145 -11.63 16.73 -15.93
CA TYR A 145 -10.52 17.45 -16.56
C TYR A 145 -9.93 16.70 -17.77
N ARG A 146 -10.77 15.94 -18.48
CA ARG A 146 -10.39 15.17 -19.67
C ARG A 146 -10.15 16.07 -20.89
#